data_AF-A0A1T4XJV2-F1
#
_entry.id   AF-A0A1T4XJV2-F1
#
_cell.length_a   1.000
_cell.length_b   1.000
_cell.length_c   1.000
_cell.angle_alpha   90.00
_cell.angle_beta   90.00
_cell.angle_gamma   90.00
#
_symmetry.space_group_name_H-M   'P 1'
#
loop_
_entity.id
_entity.type
_entity.pdbx_description
1 polymer ?
#
loop_
_entity_poly.entity_id
_entity_poly.type
_entity_poly.pdbx_seq_one_letter_code
_entity_poly.pdbx_strand_id
1 'polypeptide(L)'
;MKITNIVLPIMGTVAGIMLLVTKKLLFSITSQLILRSDHFLRRNSIGKLNNLGRRFGMKYFVDDDHWDLLGYVEELKKILPRFNKETSNFLKKHSFHDGKVVSITAVNQENGQTKDPTTIKMVIEQYEEGAGIFEIQWLNVRKFLMDFGITRNVYGNKPNEIVFGGRKGLDDWGYDEILPLSKKKLQHEIFLFSQTKILIHCSDIKIRKIKT
;
A
#
# COMPACT_ATOMS: atom_id res chain seq x y z
N MET A 1 50.03 -38.93 -9.75
CA MET A 1 49.44 -38.20 -8.61
C MET A 1 49.68 -36.71 -8.82
N LYS A 2 48.65 -35.96 -9.26
CA LYS A 2 48.58 -34.49 -9.20
C LYS A 2 47.09 -34.13 -9.10
N ILE A 3 46.68 -33.66 -7.93
CA ILE A 3 45.38 -33.05 -7.68
C ILE A 3 45.61 -31.55 -7.87
N THR A 4 45.03 -30.94 -8.90
CA THR A 4 44.95 -29.48 -9.05
C THR A 4 43.59 -29.01 -8.55
N ASN A 5 43.62 -28.28 -7.44
CA ASN A 5 42.47 -27.62 -6.83
C ASN A 5 41.88 -26.56 -7.77
N ILE A 6 40.57 -26.64 -7.97
CA ILE A 6 39.74 -25.57 -8.54
C ILE A 6 39.23 -24.75 -7.35
N VAL A 7 39.68 -23.51 -7.23
CA VAL A 7 39.03 -22.50 -6.38
C VAL A 7 38.58 -21.37 -7.29
N LEU A 8 37.28 -21.35 -7.60
CA LEU A 8 36.58 -20.25 -8.27
C LEU A 8 36.23 -19.14 -7.24
N PRO A 9 36.06 -17.87 -7.69
CA PRO A 9 35.95 -16.71 -6.82
C PRO A 9 34.50 -16.50 -6.37
N ILE A 10 34.21 -16.71 -5.09
CA ILE A 10 32.87 -16.51 -4.49
C ILE A 10 32.68 -15.05 -4.00
N MET A 11 33.72 -14.21 -4.03
CA MET A 11 33.65 -12.87 -3.43
C MET A 11 33.00 -11.77 -4.30
N GLY A 12 32.82 -11.98 -5.61
CA GLY A 12 32.21 -10.96 -6.49
C GLY A 12 30.69 -10.84 -6.37
N THR A 13 30.00 -11.94 -6.05
CA THR A 13 28.52 -12.00 -6.07
C THR A 13 27.88 -11.37 -4.84
N VAL A 14 28.55 -11.43 -3.68
CA VAL A 14 28.02 -10.90 -2.41
C VAL A 14 28.06 -9.37 -2.36
N ALA A 15 29.12 -8.76 -2.90
CA ALA A 15 29.25 -7.30 -2.99
C ALA A 15 28.24 -6.68 -3.99
N GLY A 16 27.98 -7.35 -5.12
CA GLY A 16 26.96 -6.92 -6.09
C GLY A 16 25.53 -6.98 -5.55
N ILE A 17 25.21 -7.99 -4.73
CA ILE A 17 23.89 -8.12 -4.07
C ILE A 17 23.72 -7.04 -2.98
N MET A 18 24.75 -6.77 -2.17
CA MET A 18 24.75 -5.69 -1.17
C MET A 18 24.54 -4.30 -1.80
N LEU A 19 25.15 -4.04 -2.96
CA LEU A 19 25.03 -2.75 -3.67
C LEU A 19 23.65 -2.57 -4.33
N LEU A 20 23.01 -3.66 -4.78
CA LEU A 20 21.67 -3.62 -5.35
C LEU A 20 20.58 -3.45 -4.28
N VAL A 21 20.77 -4.02 -3.09
CA VAL A 21 19.88 -3.85 -1.94
C VAL A 21 19.94 -2.42 -1.40
N THR A 22 21.13 -1.83 -1.30
CA THR A 22 21.29 -0.44 -0.82
C THR A 22 20.72 0.58 -1.80
N LYS A 23 20.90 0.42 -3.12
CA LYS A 23 20.29 1.32 -4.12
C LYS A 23 18.76 1.26 -4.16
N LYS A 24 18.16 0.08 -3.94
CA LYS A 24 16.69 -0.08 -3.93
C LYS A 24 16.05 0.41 -2.63
N LEU A 25 16.73 0.23 -1.49
CA LEU A 25 16.33 0.84 -0.24
C LEU A 25 16.43 2.38 -0.34
N LEU A 26 17.48 2.88 -0.99
CA LEU A 26 17.62 4.30 -1.30
C LEU A 26 16.49 4.82 -2.19
N PHE A 27 16.06 4.04 -3.21
CA PHE A 27 14.95 4.43 -4.08
C PHE A 27 13.62 4.53 -3.31
N SER A 28 13.34 3.56 -2.44
CA SER A 28 12.19 3.62 -1.52
C SER A 28 12.27 4.81 -0.56
N ILE A 29 13.47 5.15 -0.07
CA ILE A 29 13.70 6.30 0.80
C ILE A 29 13.57 7.63 0.03
N THR A 30 14.02 7.70 -1.23
CA THR A 30 13.87 8.91 -2.07
C THR A 30 12.44 9.15 -2.51
N SER A 31 11.67 8.11 -2.86
CA SER A 31 10.22 8.23 -3.06
C SER A 31 9.53 8.71 -1.77
N GLN A 32 10.05 8.31 -0.60
CA GLN A 32 9.55 8.76 0.70
C GLN A 32 10.03 10.14 1.17
N LEU A 33 11.09 10.68 0.59
CA LEU A 33 11.49 12.07 0.77
C LEU A 33 10.72 13.00 -0.18
N ILE A 34 10.38 12.54 -1.39
CA ILE A 34 9.48 13.24 -2.32
C ILE A 34 8.04 13.31 -1.76
N LEU A 35 7.60 12.25 -1.08
CA LEU A 35 6.40 12.20 -0.23
C LEU A 35 6.23 13.43 0.69
N ARG A 36 7.34 14.01 1.19
CA ARG A 36 7.29 15.19 2.07
C ARG A 36 6.94 16.48 1.32
N SER A 37 7.34 16.66 0.06
CA SER A 37 7.12 17.93 -0.65
C SER A 37 5.69 18.07 -1.18
N ASP A 38 5.12 17.00 -1.76
CA ASP A 38 3.79 17.06 -2.35
C ASP A 38 2.67 16.99 -1.30
N HIS A 39 2.89 16.26 -0.20
CA HIS A 39 1.99 16.27 0.95
C HIS A 39 1.99 17.62 1.67
N PHE A 40 3.16 18.26 1.82
CA PHE A 40 3.30 19.58 2.43
C PHE A 40 2.58 20.68 1.62
N LEU A 41 2.60 20.60 0.28
CA LEU A 41 1.83 21.53 -0.56
C LEU A 41 0.31 21.33 -0.47
N ARG A 42 -0.15 20.13 -0.06
CA ARG A 42 -1.58 19.80 0.04
C ARG A 42 -2.16 19.91 1.46
N ARG A 43 -1.39 20.25 2.50
CA ARG A 43 -1.90 20.50 3.86
C ARG A 43 -1.58 21.91 4.38
N ASN A 44 -2.64 22.61 4.78
CA ASN A 44 -2.60 23.60 5.85
C ASN A 44 -3.97 23.66 6.54
N SER A 45 -4.37 22.55 7.17
CA SER A 45 -5.46 22.51 8.17
C SER A 45 -5.62 21.10 8.75
N ILE A 46 -4.70 20.65 9.62
CA ILE A 46 -5.04 19.68 10.67
C ILE A 46 -5.43 20.50 11.90
N GLY A 47 -6.62 21.08 11.85
CA GLY A 47 -7.23 21.78 12.97
C GLY A 47 -8.49 21.04 13.39
N LYS A 48 -8.40 20.27 14.48
CA LYS A 48 -9.50 19.75 15.31
C LYS A 48 -10.66 19.04 14.59
N LEU A 49 -10.62 17.71 14.58
CA LEU A 49 -11.84 16.89 14.58
C LEU A 49 -11.85 15.98 15.82
N ASN A 50 -12.74 16.31 16.74
CA ASN A 50 -12.94 15.66 18.02
C ASN A 50 -13.73 14.34 17.89
N ASN A 51 -13.32 13.35 18.68
CA ASN A 51 -14.15 12.37 19.39
C ASN A 51 -15.17 11.48 18.65
N LEU A 52 -14.86 10.99 17.44
CA LEU A 52 -15.54 9.81 16.87
C LEU A 52 -14.59 8.68 16.38
N GLY A 53 -13.33 8.69 16.82
CA GLY A 53 -12.22 8.03 16.10
C GLY A 53 -11.43 6.93 16.80
N ARG A 54 -11.92 6.25 17.85
CA ARG A 54 -11.15 5.16 18.51
C ARG A 54 -11.09 3.83 17.74
N ARG A 55 -11.23 3.80 16.40
CA ARG A 55 -11.27 2.54 15.61
C ARG A 55 -10.63 2.56 14.21
N PHE A 56 -9.89 3.62 13.87
CA PHE A 56 -9.05 3.72 12.69
C PHE A 56 -7.72 4.31 13.11
N GLY A 57 -6.64 3.59 12.91
CA GLY A 57 -5.34 4.01 13.42
C GLY A 57 -4.27 3.09 12.87
N MET A 58 -3.67 3.54 11.77
CA MET A 58 -2.41 3.00 11.28
C MET A 58 -1.41 2.98 12.43
N LYS A 59 -0.64 1.89 12.50
CA LYS A 59 0.28 1.65 13.62
C LYS A 59 1.63 2.31 13.38
N TYR A 60 2.08 2.35 12.13
CA TYR A 60 3.42 2.78 11.73
C TYR A 60 3.40 4.12 10.99
N PHE A 61 2.32 4.48 10.31
CA PHE A 61 2.14 5.73 9.55
C PHE A 61 1.04 6.58 10.20
N VAL A 62 1.27 6.97 11.46
CA VAL A 62 0.26 7.65 12.30
C VAL A 62 0.00 9.08 11.81
N ASP A 63 1.06 9.85 11.59
CA ASP A 63 1.07 11.19 11.00
C ASP A 63 2.48 11.53 10.48
N ASP A 64 2.64 12.67 9.82
CA ASP A 64 3.88 13.06 9.11
C ASP A 64 5.13 13.11 10.01
N ASP A 65 4.95 13.26 11.33
CA ASP A 65 6.02 13.36 12.32
C ASP A 65 6.32 12.00 13.00
N HIS A 66 5.43 11.02 12.85
CA HIS A 66 5.48 9.73 13.57
C HIS A 66 5.46 8.51 12.63
N TRP A 67 6.21 8.57 11.52
CA TRP A 67 6.42 7.41 10.65
C TRP A 67 7.50 6.46 11.16
N ASP A 68 7.13 5.20 11.38
CA ASP A 68 8.06 4.09 11.67
C ASP A 68 8.14 3.12 10.48
N LEU A 69 8.81 3.58 9.41
CA LEU A 69 9.02 2.78 8.22
C LEU A 69 9.75 1.47 8.52
N LEU A 70 10.80 1.52 9.35
CA LEU A 70 11.63 0.36 9.63
C LEU A 70 10.82 -0.71 10.38
N GLY A 71 10.02 -0.30 11.37
CA GLY A 71 9.10 -1.19 12.06
C GLY A 71 8.06 -1.80 11.13
N TYR A 72 7.49 -1.00 10.21
CA TYR A 72 6.55 -1.53 9.22
C TYR A 72 7.21 -2.56 8.29
N VAL A 73 8.42 -2.28 7.79
CA VAL A 73 9.15 -3.20 6.91
C VAL A 73 9.44 -4.53 7.64
N GLU A 74 9.83 -4.48 8.91
CA GLU A 74 10.04 -5.70 9.71
C GLU A 74 8.74 -6.47 9.94
N GLU A 75 7.61 -5.79 10.12
CA GLU A 75 6.31 -6.44 10.25
C GLU A 75 5.84 -7.06 8.92
N LEU A 76 5.99 -6.33 7.83
CA LEU A 76 5.67 -6.80 6.48
C LEU A 76 6.48 -8.07 6.17
N LYS A 77 7.79 -8.09 6.47
CA LYS A 77 8.65 -9.28 6.30
C LYS A 77 8.07 -10.54 6.95
N LYS A 78 7.45 -10.43 8.13
CA LYS A 78 6.86 -11.58 8.85
C LYS A 78 5.61 -12.11 8.14
N ILE A 79 4.83 -11.26 7.49
CA ILE A 79 3.59 -11.67 6.82
C ILE A 79 3.77 -12.04 5.35
N LEU A 80 4.85 -11.61 4.69
CA LEU A 80 5.14 -11.93 3.30
C LEU A 80 5.00 -13.42 2.94
N PRO A 81 5.48 -14.38 3.76
CA PRO A 81 5.32 -15.80 3.47
C PRO A 81 3.88 -16.30 3.36
N ARG A 82 2.88 -15.49 3.78
CA ARG A 82 1.46 -15.84 3.71
C ARG A 82 0.86 -15.60 2.32
N PHE A 83 1.49 -14.75 1.50
CA PHE A 83 0.99 -14.40 0.18
C PHE A 83 1.59 -15.30 -0.90
N ASN A 84 0.93 -15.32 -2.06
CA ASN A 84 1.53 -15.94 -3.25
C ASN A 84 2.80 -15.19 -3.70
N LYS A 85 3.59 -15.84 -4.57
CA LYS A 85 4.87 -15.30 -5.05
C LYS A 85 4.74 -13.94 -5.72
N GLU A 86 3.69 -13.73 -6.51
CA GLU A 86 3.46 -12.48 -7.26
C GLU A 86 3.20 -11.31 -6.30
N THR A 87 2.23 -11.47 -5.40
CA THR A 87 1.87 -10.49 -4.37
C THR A 87 3.05 -10.22 -3.44
N SER A 88 3.74 -11.27 -2.98
CA SER A 88 4.94 -11.12 -2.16
C SER A 88 6.04 -10.33 -2.86
N ASN A 89 6.23 -10.55 -4.16
CA ASN A 89 7.23 -9.82 -4.93
C ASN A 89 6.85 -8.36 -5.14
N PHE A 90 5.56 -8.09 -5.37
CA PHE A 90 5.05 -6.74 -5.47
C PHE A 90 5.30 -5.98 -4.16
N LEU A 91 4.79 -6.49 -3.03
CA LEU A 91 4.91 -5.87 -1.71
C LEU A 91 6.36 -5.68 -1.23
N LYS A 92 7.32 -6.44 -1.77
CA LYS A 92 8.76 -6.29 -1.47
C LYS A 92 9.44 -5.18 -2.25
N LYS A 93 8.93 -4.83 -3.42
CA LYS A 93 9.66 -4.07 -4.44
C LYS A 93 8.93 -2.81 -4.88
N HIS A 94 7.63 -2.73 -4.65
CA HIS A 94 6.75 -1.71 -5.17
C HIS A 94 5.79 -1.26 -4.07
N SER A 95 5.26 -0.05 -4.24
CA SER A 95 4.14 0.51 -3.50
C SER A 95 3.11 1.00 -4.50
N PHE A 96 1.85 1.15 -4.05
CA PHE A 96 0.83 1.83 -4.83
C PHE A 96 0.87 3.35 -4.68
N HIS A 97 1.79 3.91 -3.87
CA HIS A 97 1.94 5.34 -3.68
C HIS A 97 1.88 6.13 -4.99
N ASP A 98 1.10 7.21 -4.99
CA ASP A 98 0.75 8.05 -6.14
C ASP A 98 -0.05 7.34 -7.24
N GLY A 99 -0.35 6.05 -7.10
CA GLY A 99 -1.18 5.30 -8.03
C GLY A 99 -2.63 5.78 -8.00
N LYS A 100 -3.19 6.01 -9.17
CA LYS A 100 -4.58 6.46 -9.33
C LYS A 100 -5.54 5.31 -9.09
N VAL A 101 -6.51 5.52 -8.21
CA VAL A 101 -7.62 4.59 -8.04
C VAL A 101 -8.56 4.70 -9.25
N VAL A 102 -8.60 3.65 -10.06
CA VAL A 102 -9.46 3.58 -11.27
C VAL A 102 -10.85 3.08 -10.91
N SER A 103 -10.94 2.04 -10.09
CA SER A 103 -12.23 1.49 -9.65
C SER A 103 -12.09 0.72 -8.34
N ILE A 104 -13.22 0.61 -7.63
CA ILE A 104 -13.40 -0.27 -6.49
C ILE A 104 -14.72 -1.03 -6.65
N THR A 105 -14.70 -2.35 -6.47
CA THR A 105 -15.86 -3.22 -6.67
C THR A 105 -15.99 -4.20 -5.51
N ALA A 106 -17.16 -4.24 -4.89
CA ALA A 106 -17.53 -5.30 -3.97
C ALA A 106 -18.27 -6.42 -4.71
N VAL A 107 -17.80 -7.65 -4.58
CA VAL A 107 -18.41 -8.84 -5.20
C VAL A 107 -18.77 -9.82 -4.09
N ASN A 108 -20.04 -10.19 -3.98
CA ASN A 108 -20.50 -11.20 -3.05
C ASN A 108 -20.84 -12.50 -3.79
N GLN A 109 -20.08 -13.56 -3.56
CA GLN A 109 -20.22 -14.85 -4.25
C GLN A 109 -20.93 -15.88 -3.37
N GLU A 110 -22.11 -15.51 -2.86
CA GLU A 110 -22.92 -16.36 -1.98
C GLU A 110 -23.32 -17.65 -2.72
N ASN A 111 -23.15 -18.78 -2.04
CA ASN A 111 -23.46 -20.11 -2.59
C ASN A 111 -23.91 -21.13 -1.51
N GLY A 112 -24.28 -20.67 -0.32
CA GLY A 112 -24.66 -21.47 0.84
C GLY A 112 -23.53 -22.26 1.51
N GLN A 113 -22.31 -22.29 0.95
CA GLN A 113 -21.23 -23.17 1.39
C GLN A 113 -19.96 -22.41 1.80
N THR A 114 -19.60 -21.36 1.08
CA THR A 114 -18.36 -20.61 1.27
C THR A 114 -18.48 -19.66 2.44
N LYS A 115 -17.57 -19.76 3.42
CA LYS A 115 -17.47 -18.78 4.51
C LYS A 115 -16.84 -17.48 4.00
N ASP A 116 -17.42 -16.35 4.42
CA ASP A 116 -17.01 -15.01 4.01
C ASP A 116 -16.93 -14.91 2.46
N PRO A 117 -18.04 -15.03 1.71
CA PRO A 117 -18.01 -15.11 0.25
C PRO A 117 -17.73 -13.76 -0.45
N THR A 118 -17.47 -12.70 0.32
CA THR A 118 -17.24 -11.36 -0.19
C THR A 118 -15.79 -11.14 -0.57
N THR A 119 -15.59 -10.56 -1.75
CA THR A 119 -14.30 -10.07 -2.26
C THR A 119 -14.40 -8.58 -2.55
N ILE A 120 -13.41 -7.81 -2.13
CA ILE A 120 -13.22 -6.43 -2.58
C ILE A 120 -12.14 -6.43 -3.65
N LYS A 121 -12.38 -5.73 -4.75
CA LYS A 121 -11.42 -5.55 -5.84
C LYS A 121 -11.15 -4.06 -6.02
N MET A 122 -9.90 -3.72 -6.30
CA MET A 122 -9.53 -2.35 -6.66
C MET A 122 -8.56 -2.38 -7.83
N VAL A 123 -8.79 -1.50 -8.80
CA VAL A 123 -7.89 -1.32 -9.93
C VAL A 123 -7.11 -0.02 -9.73
N ILE A 124 -5.79 -0.12 -9.77
CA ILE A 124 -4.86 0.99 -9.60
C ILE A 124 -4.03 1.15 -10.86
N GLU A 125 -3.99 2.36 -11.40
CA GLU A 125 -3.07 2.76 -12.46
C GLU A 125 -1.83 3.40 -11.83
N GLN A 126 -0.65 2.81 -12.01
CA GLN A 126 0.59 3.40 -11.50
C GLN A 126 1.21 4.34 -12.53
N TYR A 127 1.63 5.52 -12.06
CA TYR A 127 2.28 6.54 -12.89
C TYR A 127 3.77 6.31 -13.14
N GLU A 128 4.42 5.39 -12.41
CA GLU A 128 5.80 5.01 -12.69
C GLU A 128 5.90 4.46 -14.13
N GLU A 129 6.88 4.95 -14.89
CA GLU A 129 7.02 4.61 -16.31
C GLU A 129 7.14 3.08 -16.50
N GLY A 130 6.22 2.51 -17.27
CA GLY A 130 6.15 1.06 -17.52
C GLY A 130 5.53 0.22 -16.40
N ALA A 131 5.12 0.81 -15.27
CA ALA A 131 4.50 0.09 -14.15
C ALA A 131 3.14 -0.50 -14.53
N GLY A 132 2.29 0.27 -15.21
CA GLY A 132 1.01 -0.17 -15.78
C GLY A 132 -0.13 -0.27 -14.77
N ILE A 133 -1.15 -1.07 -15.10
CA ILE A 133 -2.37 -1.19 -14.32
C ILE A 133 -2.32 -2.47 -13.48
N PHE A 134 -2.73 -2.39 -12.22
CA PHE A 134 -2.79 -3.49 -11.28
C PHE A 134 -4.20 -3.69 -10.76
N GLU A 135 -4.54 -4.95 -10.49
CA GLU A 135 -5.72 -5.31 -9.69
C GLU A 135 -5.27 -5.84 -8.34
N ILE A 136 -5.87 -5.31 -7.29
CA ILE A 136 -5.77 -5.80 -5.92
C ILE A 136 -7.09 -6.49 -5.58
N GLN A 137 -7.00 -7.69 -5.02
CA GLN A 137 -8.16 -8.44 -4.53
C GLN A 137 -7.97 -8.77 -3.06
N TRP A 138 -8.91 -8.36 -2.21
CA TRP A 138 -9.01 -8.82 -0.83
C TRP A 138 -10.04 -9.93 -0.77
N LEU A 139 -9.61 -11.13 -0.37
CA LEU A 139 -10.43 -12.34 -0.40
C LEU A 139 -10.96 -12.69 0.99
N ASN A 140 -12.16 -13.28 1.02
CA ASN A 140 -12.83 -13.69 2.25
C ASN A 140 -12.97 -12.55 3.27
N VAL A 141 -13.52 -11.45 2.78
CA VAL A 141 -13.65 -10.20 3.51
C VAL A 141 -14.73 -10.32 4.59
N ARG A 142 -14.37 -9.94 5.82
CA ARG A 142 -15.27 -9.91 6.98
C ARG A 142 -15.66 -8.50 7.40
N LYS A 143 -14.83 -7.53 7.06
CA LYS A 143 -15.06 -6.12 7.35
C LYS A 143 -14.55 -5.33 6.16
N PHE A 144 -15.40 -4.46 5.65
CA PHE A 144 -15.06 -3.45 4.67
C PHE A 144 -15.68 -2.14 5.15
N LEU A 145 -14.85 -1.13 5.36
CA LEU A 145 -15.30 0.21 5.65
C LEU A 145 -14.54 1.19 4.78
N MET A 146 -15.27 2.13 4.20
CA MET A 146 -14.73 3.20 3.38
C MET A 146 -15.36 4.51 3.84
N ASP A 147 -14.54 5.36 4.46
CA ASP A 147 -14.94 6.70 4.90
C ASP A 147 -14.61 7.69 3.78
N PHE A 148 -15.56 7.87 2.87
CA PHE A 148 -15.44 8.77 1.72
C PHE A 148 -16.26 10.04 1.94
N GLY A 149 -15.65 11.19 1.65
CA GLY A 149 -16.30 12.49 1.68
C GLY A 149 -15.54 13.45 0.78
N ILE A 150 -16.08 13.72 -0.41
CA ILE A 150 -15.39 14.51 -1.44
C ILE A 150 -15.05 15.94 -0.99
N THR A 151 -15.82 16.49 -0.07
CA THR A 151 -15.59 17.82 0.52
C THR A 151 -14.31 17.91 1.35
N ARG A 152 -13.71 16.78 1.73
CA ARG A 152 -12.40 16.71 2.40
C ARG A 152 -11.24 16.72 1.41
N ASN A 153 -11.49 16.48 0.12
CA ASN A 153 -10.45 16.50 -0.91
C ASN A 153 -10.21 17.93 -1.40
N VAL A 154 -9.45 18.72 -0.65
CA VAL A 154 -9.18 20.14 -0.91
C VAL A 154 -7.67 20.42 -0.88
N TYR A 155 -7.21 21.45 -1.57
CA TYR A 155 -5.81 21.88 -1.45
C TYR A 155 -5.58 22.58 -0.11
N GLY A 156 -4.39 22.40 0.48
CA GLY A 156 -4.04 23.02 1.76
C GLY A 156 -4.14 24.54 1.77
N ASN A 157 -3.89 25.19 0.64
CA ASN A 157 -4.02 26.65 0.47
C ASN A 157 -5.40 27.10 -0.01
N LYS A 158 -6.31 26.17 -0.37
CA LYS A 158 -7.65 26.45 -0.89
C LYS A 158 -8.68 25.48 -0.29
N PRO A 159 -8.98 25.62 1.02
CA PRO A 159 -9.78 24.65 1.77
C PRO A 159 -11.25 24.57 1.35
N ASN A 160 -11.73 25.50 0.51
CA ASN A 160 -13.10 25.51 -0.02
C ASN A 160 -13.18 25.02 -1.47
N GLU A 161 -12.06 24.70 -2.11
CA GLU A 161 -12.00 24.22 -3.49
C GLU A 161 -11.68 22.73 -3.52
N ILE A 162 -12.61 21.94 -4.06
CA ILE A 162 -12.38 20.51 -4.28
C ILE A 162 -11.29 20.34 -5.33
N VAL A 163 -10.27 19.53 -5.02
CA VAL A 163 -9.15 19.23 -5.92
C VAL A 163 -9.68 18.72 -7.27
N PHE A 164 -9.16 19.28 -8.36
CA PHE A 164 -9.58 19.01 -9.74
C PHE A 164 -11.10 19.16 -10.00
N GLY A 165 -11.81 19.97 -9.20
CA GLY A 165 -13.26 20.11 -9.28
C GLY A 165 -14.01 18.80 -9.03
N GLY A 166 -13.43 17.87 -8.27
CA GLY A 166 -14.03 16.58 -7.92
C GLY A 166 -13.94 15.50 -9.00
N ARG A 167 -13.36 15.80 -10.17
CA ARG A 167 -13.28 14.84 -11.30
C ARG A 167 -12.46 13.59 -11.00
N LYS A 168 -11.58 13.64 -10.00
CA LYS A 168 -10.76 12.49 -9.55
C LYS A 168 -11.44 11.59 -8.52
N GLY A 169 -12.58 12.01 -7.93
CA GLY A 169 -13.30 11.20 -6.94
C GLY A 169 -12.43 10.79 -5.74
N LEU A 170 -12.08 9.50 -5.66
CA LEU A 170 -11.26 8.91 -4.61
C LEU A 170 -9.81 9.41 -4.59
N ASP A 171 -9.35 9.98 -5.71
CA ASP A 171 -7.99 10.48 -5.89
C ASP A 171 -6.92 9.38 -5.80
N ASP A 172 -5.66 9.79 -5.81
CA ASP A 172 -4.51 8.88 -5.85
C ASP A 172 -4.21 8.29 -4.45
N TRP A 173 -3.50 7.16 -4.45
CA TRP A 173 -3.12 6.41 -3.26
C TRP A 173 -2.03 7.13 -2.47
N GLY A 174 -2.30 7.43 -1.19
CA GLY A 174 -1.32 8.03 -0.29
C GLY A 174 -0.42 6.95 0.30
N TYR A 175 -0.87 6.31 1.36
CA TYR A 175 -0.08 5.29 2.07
C TYR A 175 -0.99 4.21 2.65
N ASP A 176 -0.41 3.07 2.96
CA ASP A 176 -1.14 1.90 3.42
C ASP A 176 -0.31 1.01 4.36
N GLU A 177 -1.02 0.25 5.18
CA GLU A 177 -0.46 -0.77 6.06
C GLU A 177 -1.20 -2.09 5.94
N ILE A 178 -0.44 -3.17 5.82
CA ILE A 178 -0.94 -4.53 5.92
C ILE A 178 -0.41 -5.15 7.21
N LEU A 179 -1.32 -5.46 8.14
CA LEU A 179 -0.99 -6.00 9.45
C LEU A 179 -1.69 -7.34 9.71
N PRO A 180 -1.09 -8.24 10.50
CA PRO A 180 -1.78 -9.44 10.95
C PRO A 180 -2.86 -9.07 11.98
N LEU A 181 -4.11 -9.43 11.69
CA LEU A 181 -5.20 -9.36 12.68
C LEU A 181 -5.25 -10.66 13.53
N SER A 182 -4.88 -11.78 12.92
CA SER A 182 -4.70 -13.07 13.58
C SER A 182 -3.82 -14.01 12.74
N LYS A 183 -3.62 -15.24 13.23
CA LYS A 183 -2.94 -16.32 12.47
C LYS A 183 -3.56 -16.63 11.12
N LYS A 184 -4.83 -16.25 10.87
CA LYS A 184 -5.55 -16.53 9.61
C LYS A 184 -6.13 -15.30 8.91
N LYS A 185 -6.05 -14.12 9.55
CA LYS A 185 -6.65 -12.89 9.03
C LYS A 185 -5.65 -11.75 8.98
N LEU A 186 -5.87 -10.86 8.03
CA LEU A 186 -5.10 -9.65 7.78
C LEU A 186 -6.02 -8.44 7.90
N GLN A 187 -5.42 -7.32 8.23
CA GLN A 187 -6.00 -5.99 8.16
C GLN A 187 -5.20 -5.20 7.13
N HIS A 188 -5.88 -4.55 6.21
CA HIS A 188 -5.29 -3.59 5.28
C HIS A 188 -5.97 -2.23 5.51
N GLU A 189 -5.21 -1.26 5.98
CA GLU A 189 -5.62 0.15 6.12
C GLU A 189 -4.99 0.96 5.00
N ILE A 190 -5.79 1.75 4.29
CA ILE A 190 -5.36 2.58 3.16
C ILE A 190 -5.83 4.00 3.39
N PHE A 191 -4.93 4.95 3.13
CA PHE A 191 -5.19 6.38 3.15
C PHE A 191 -4.98 6.96 1.74
N LEU A 192 -6.01 7.54 1.15
CA LEU A 192 -5.94 8.20 -0.15
C LEU A 192 -5.70 9.71 0.02
N PHE A 193 -5.16 10.38 -1.00
CA PHE A 193 -4.95 11.84 -0.95
C PHE A 193 -6.25 12.64 -0.81
N SER A 194 -7.40 12.06 -1.18
CA SER A 194 -8.72 12.63 -0.89
C SER A 194 -9.10 12.66 0.60
N GLN A 195 -8.20 12.24 1.49
CA GLN A 195 -8.44 11.95 2.90
C GLN A 195 -9.42 10.79 3.13
N THR A 196 -9.68 9.99 2.11
CA THR A 196 -10.49 8.78 2.22
C THR A 196 -9.73 7.70 2.98
N LYS A 197 -10.37 7.11 3.98
CA LYS A 197 -9.83 5.97 4.73
C LYS A 197 -10.56 4.70 4.33
N ILE A 198 -9.80 3.66 3.99
CA ILE A 198 -10.34 2.34 3.67
C ILE A 198 -9.75 1.32 4.65
N LEU A 199 -10.61 0.51 5.26
CA LEU A 199 -10.21 -0.58 6.16
C LEU A 199 -10.83 -1.88 5.66
N ILE A 200 -9.97 -2.89 5.49
CA ILE A 200 -10.37 -4.20 4.99
C ILE A 200 -9.81 -5.27 5.90
N HIS A 201 -10.69 -6.13 6.44
CA HIS A 201 -10.29 -7.35 7.15
C HIS A 201 -10.55 -8.54 6.23
N CYS A 202 -9.51 -9.28 5.86
CA CYS A 202 -9.58 -10.36 4.87
C CYS A 202 -8.76 -11.58 5.31
N SER A 203 -8.89 -12.70 4.59
CA SER A 203 -8.01 -13.86 4.78
C SER A 203 -6.73 -13.78 3.95
N ASP A 204 -6.83 -13.21 2.75
CA ASP A 204 -5.74 -13.18 1.77
C ASP A 204 -5.86 -11.92 0.90
N ILE A 205 -4.73 -11.53 0.30
CA ILE A 205 -4.61 -10.42 -0.63
C ILE A 205 -3.89 -10.93 -1.86
N LYS A 206 -4.45 -10.66 -3.04
CA LYS A 206 -3.81 -10.97 -4.33
C LYS A 206 -3.59 -9.68 -5.10
N ILE A 207 -2.36 -9.45 -5.52
CA ILE A 207 -1.98 -8.34 -6.39
C ILE A 207 -1.48 -8.93 -7.70
N ARG A 208 -2.01 -8.42 -8.82
CA ARG A 208 -1.58 -8.82 -10.16
C ARG A 208 -1.55 -7.63 -11.11
N LYS A 209 -0.60 -7.66 -12.05
CA LYS A 209 -0.59 -6.71 -13.17
C LYS A 209 -1.64 -7.12 -14.19
N ILE A 210 -2.51 -6.20 -14.61
CA ILE A 210 -3.45 -6.42 -15.70
C ILE A 210 -2.68 -6.24 -17.00
N LYS A 211 -2.73 -7.24 -17.87
CA LYS A 211 -2.24 -7.08 -19.25
C LYS A 211 -3.27 -6.26 -20.02
N THR A 212 -2.89 -5.05 -20.39
CA THR A 212 -3.52 -4.26 -21.46
C THR A 212 -3.00 -4.68 -22.81
#